data_AF-A0A3L7S664-F1
#
_entry.id   AF-A0A3L7S664-F1
#
_cell.length_a   1.000
_cell.length_b   1.000
_cell.length_c   1.000
_cell.angle_alpha   90.00
_cell.angle_beta   90.00
_cell.angle_gamma   90.00
#
_symmetry.space_group_name_H-M   'P 1'
#
loop_
_entity.id
_entity.type
_entity.pdbx_description
1 polymer ?
#
loop_
_entity_poly.entity_id
_entity_poly.type
_entity_poly.pdbx_seq_one_letter_code
_entity_poly.pdbx_strand_id
1 'polypeptide(L)' 'MARAEVFAPDEVAVVHVMNCVVRRCHLLGDDPVSGKNYDHRKVMIENQLQRLAGAFGIDLLNRNYSCVP' A
#
# COMPACT_ATOMS: atom_id res chain seq x y z
N MET A 1 17.49 -0.40 12.65
CA MET A 1 16.25 0.09 13.27
C MET A 1 15.34 -1.11 13.45
N ALA A 2 15.21 -1.59 14.69
CA ALA A 2 14.38 -2.75 15.00
C ALA A 2 12.91 -2.36 14.92
N ARG A 3 12.07 -3.31 14.51
CA ARG A 3 10.62 -3.18 14.34
C ARG A 3 9.98 -2.97 15.72
N ALA A 4 10.01 -1.73 16.20
CA ALA A 4 9.50 -1.35 17.51
C ALA A 4 8.00 -1.68 17.59
N GLU A 5 7.57 -2.18 18.75
CA GLU A 5 6.19 -2.52 19.08
C GLU A 5 5.35 -1.24 19.04
N VAL A 6 4.60 -1.03 17.95
CA VAL A 6 3.84 0.22 17.72
C VAL A 6 2.44 0.18 18.35
N PHE A 7 1.95 -1.00 18.77
CA PHE A 7 0.55 -1.16 19.19
C PHE A 7 0.40 -1.95 20.47
N ALA A 8 -0.47 -1.45 21.35
CA ALA A 8 -0.98 -2.18 22.49
C ALA A 8 -2.00 -3.23 21.99
N PRO A 9 -1.91 -4.51 22.43
CA PRO A 9 -2.76 -5.59 21.93
C PRO A 9 -4.23 -5.47 22.35
N ASP A 10 -4.51 -4.66 23.35
CA ASP A 10 -5.82 -4.42 23.95
C ASP A 10 -6.59 -3.25 23.32
N GLU A 11 -5.96 -2.49 22.42
CA GLU A 11 -6.57 -1.31 21.80
C GLU A 11 -6.76 -1.47 20.29
N VAL A 12 -7.80 -0.81 19.75
CA VAL A 12 -8.00 -0.71 18.31
C VAL A 12 -7.08 0.36 17.75
N ALA A 13 -6.19 -0.02 16.84
CA ALA A 13 -5.29 0.90 16.16
C ALA A 13 -5.71 1.11 14.70
N VAL A 14 -5.80 2.39 14.29
CA VAL A 14 -5.98 2.78 12.90
C VAL A 14 -4.69 3.41 12.41
N VAL A 15 -4.09 2.84 11.37
CA VAL A 15 -2.80 3.33 10.84
C VAL A 15 -2.82 3.57 9.34
N HIS A 16 -2.12 4.63 8.95
CA HIS A 16 -1.81 4.91 7.56
C HIS A 16 -0.51 4.23 7.19
N VAL A 17 -0.58 3.21 6.34
CA VAL A 17 0.59 2.48 5.84
C VAL A 17 0.87 2.88 4.40
N MET A 18 2.13 3.21 4.12
CA MET A 18 2.61 3.49 2.77
C MET A 18 3.79 2.57 2.45
N ASN A 19 3.88 2.12 1.20
CA ASN A 19 5.05 1.41 0.68
C ASN A 19 5.53 2.09 -0.60
N CYS A 20 6.79 2.50 -0.60
CA CYS A 20 7.42 3.14 -1.74
C CYS A 20 8.35 2.14 -2.42
N VAL A 21 8.18 1.99 -3.72
CA VAL A 21 9.09 1.22 -4.56
C VAL A 21 10.35 2.03 -4.83
N VAL A 22 11.50 1.38 -4.65
CA VAL A 22 12.81 1.96 -4.93
C VAL A 22 13.15 1.82 -6.42
N ARG A 23 14.15 2.59 -6.88
CA ARG A 23 14.75 2.48 -8.23
C ARG A 23 13.77 2.72 -9.39
N ARG A 24 12.80 3.62 -9.23
CA ARG A 24 11.77 3.95 -10.27
C ARG A 24 10.93 2.75 -10.71
N CYS A 25 10.82 1.71 -9.89
CA CYS A 25 9.96 0.56 -10.17
C CYS A 25 8.52 0.87 -9.78
N HIS A 26 7.90 1.87 -10.41
CA HIS A 26 6.54 2.35 -10.10
C HIS A 26 5.54 1.19 -9.96
N LEU A 27 4.84 1.12 -8.81
CA LEU A 27 3.78 0.14 -8.58
C LEU A 27 2.55 0.46 -9.41
N LEU A 28 2.23 1.77 -9.48
CA LEU A 28 1.01 2.38 -9.98
C LEU A 28 1.38 3.78 -10.51
N GLY A 29 0.52 4.38 -11.32
CA GLY A 29 0.68 5.74 -11.84
C GLY A 29 1.59 5.85 -13.06
N ASP A 30 1.82 7.09 -13.46
CA ASP A 30 2.63 7.45 -14.62
C ASP A 30 4.09 7.70 -14.25
N ASP A 31 5.00 7.10 -15.00
CA ASP A 31 6.43 7.43 -14.90
C ASP A 31 6.73 8.72 -15.68
N PRO A 32 7.10 9.83 -15.02
CA PRO A 32 7.36 11.10 -15.71
C PRO A 32 8.59 11.05 -16.63
N VAL A 33 9.48 10.07 -16.45
CA VAL A 33 10.69 9.94 -17.27
C VAL A 33 10.45 9.07 -18.51
N SER A 34 9.82 7.90 -18.37
CA SER A 34 9.54 7.02 -19.51
C SER A 34 8.17 7.25 -20.16
N GLY A 35 7.28 8.03 -19.56
CA GLY A 35 5.91 8.27 -20.03
C GLY A 35 4.99 7.05 -19.95
N LYS A 36 5.40 5.99 -19.24
CA LYS A 36 4.63 4.74 -19.13
C LYS A 36 3.66 4.79 -17.96
N ASN A 37 2.40 4.43 -18.23
CA ASN A 37 1.38 4.23 -17.20
C ASN A 37 1.41 2.79 -16.66
N TYR A 38 1.41 2.63 -15.34
CA TYR A 38 1.43 1.34 -14.66
C TYR A 38 0.13 0.98 -13.93
N ASP A 39 -0.95 1.72 -14.16
CA ASP A 39 -2.25 1.52 -13.50
C ASP A 39 -2.94 0.20 -13.88
N HIS A 40 -2.51 -0.44 -14.97
CA HIS A 40 -2.98 -1.79 -15.32
C HIS A 40 -2.77 -2.82 -14.19
N ARG A 41 -1.83 -2.57 -13.27
CA ARG A 41 -1.55 -3.45 -12.12
C ARG A 41 -2.43 -3.15 -10.91
N LYS A 42 -3.15 -2.01 -10.89
CA LYS A 42 -3.92 -1.53 -9.75
C LYS A 42 -4.92 -2.55 -9.23
N VAL A 43 -5.71 -3.10 -10.15
CA VAL A 43 -6.74 -4.10 -9.83
C VAL A 43 -6.13 -5.34 -9.19
N MET A 44 -4.98 -5.80 -9.70
CA MET A 44 -4.29 -6.96 -9.15
C MET A 44 -3.80 -6.71 -7.72
N ILE A 45 -3.26 -5.51 -7.47
CA ILE A 45 -2.78 -5.09 -6.14
C ILE A 45 -3.95 -4.95 -5.17
N GLU A 46 -5.06 -4.33 -5.59
CA GLU A 46 -6.29 -4.21 -4.81
C GLU A 46 -6.85 -5.56 -4.38
N ASN A 47 -6.95 -6.51 -5.32
CA ASN A 47 -7.44 -7.85 -5.05
C ASN A 47 -6.54 -8.59 -4.05
N GLN A 48 -5.22 -8.43 -4.18
CA GLN A 48 -4.27 -9.04 -3.26
C GLN A 48 -4.36 -8.42 -1.87
N LEU A 49 -4.49 -7.10 -1.76
CA LEU A 49 -4.70 -6.41 -0.49
C LEU A 49 -5.98 -6.88 0.21
N GLN A 50 -7.08 -6.98 -0.53
CA GLN A 50 -8.35 -7.47 0.02
C GLN A 50 -8.28 -8.93 0.48
N ARG A 51 -7.60 -9.79 -0.29
CA ARG A 51 -7.37 -11.18 0.09
C ARG A 51 -6.55 -11.28 1.38
N LEU A 52 -5.48 -10.50 1.51
CA LEU A 52 -4.64 -10.49 2.70
C LEU A 52 -5.39 -9.90 3.90
N ALA A 53 -6.13 -8.81 3.73
CA ALA A 53 -6.98 -8.22 4.76
C ALA A 53 -7.97 -9.24 5.33
N GLY A 54 -8.63 -10.02 4.48
CA GLY A 54 -9.51 -11.11 4.93
C GLY A 54 -8.77 -12.23 5.67
N ALA A 55 -7.54 -12.55 5.29
CA ALA A 55 -6.74 -13.57 5.97
C ALA A 55 -6.23 -13.11 7.35
N PHE A 56 -5.92 -11.82 7.51
CA PHE A 56 -5.42 -11.24 8.76
C PHE A 56 -6.52 -10.61 9.63
N GLY A 57 -7.77 -10.55 9.17
CA GLY A 57 -8.88 -9.91 9.88
C GLY A 57 -8.70 -8.40 10.05
N ILE A 58 -8.05 -7.74 9.10
CA ILE A 58 -7.77 -6.29 9.12
C ILE A 58 -8.79 -5.57 8.24
N ASP A 59 -9.26 -4.39 8.66
CA ASP A 59 -10.13 -3.55 7.85
C ASP A 59 -9.33 -2.54 7.00
N LEU A 60 -9.72 -2.38 5.74
CA LEU A 60 -9.09 -1.47 4.78
C LEU A 60 -9.95 -0.22 4.59
N LEU A 61 -9.68 0.80 5.42
CA LEU A 61 -10.51 2.02 5.49
C LEU A 61 -10.33 2.97 4.29
N ASN A 62 -9.12 3.11 3.78
CA ASN A 62 -8.83 4.04 2.68
C ASN A 62 -7.76 3.48 1.73
N ARG A 63 -7.96 3.70 0.44
CA ARG A 63 -7.15 3.19 -0.67
C ARG A 63 -6.65 4.35 -1.53
N ASN A 64 -6.05 5.34 -0.90
CA ASN A 64 -5.47 6.47 -1.62
C ASN A 64 -4.17 6.01 -2.31
N TYR A 65 -4.21 5.90 -3.63
CA TYR A 65 -3.06 5.55 -4.48
C TYR A 65 -2.28 6.78 -4.96
N SER A 66 -2.41 7.91 -4.27
CA SER A 66 -1.67 9.12 -4.59
C SER A 66 -0.19 8.89 -4.28
N CYS A 67 0.55 8.37 -5.25
CA CYS A 67 2.01 8.39 -5.26
C CYS A 67 2.44 9.83 -5.55
N VAL A 68 2.27 10.72 -4.57
CA VAL A 68 2.82 12.08 -4.63
C VAL A 68 4.25 11.99 -4.10
N PRO A 69 5.27 12.47 -4.83
CA PRO A 69 6.58 12.70 -4.25
C PRO A 69 6.54 13.78 -3.15
#